data_AF-A0A8T0MQ37-F1
#
_entry.id   AF-A0A8T0MQ37-F1
#
_cell.length_a   1.000
_cell.length_b   1.000
_cell.length_c   1.000
_cell.angle_alpha   90.00
_cell.angle_beta   90.00
_cell.angle_gamma   90.00
#
_symmetry.space_group_name_H-M   'P 1'
#
loop_
_entity.id
_entity.type
_entity.pdbx_description
1 polymer ?
#
loop_
_entity_poly.entity_id
_entity_poly.type
_entity_poly.pdbx_seq_one_letter_code
_entity_poly.pdbx_strand_id
1 'polypeptide(L)'
;MPVGFLDPELMSLSNITSNKFYVVDYLGKALNHYAKKEIIMFPHNPGGHWILVVIIPKWSKVLCFDSLRSKARDHTLLKEVIDEALHSYPVRGKGSKSMTHVSKFPDFEALTNPIDQYVMVKIRERIASFIISQVINPNGEFHCDNPGLNYV
;
A
#
# COMPACT_ATOMS: atom_id res chain seq x y z
N MET A 1 9.27 -11.41 5.72
CA MET A 1 8.39 -10.26 5.42
C MET A 1 9.15 -8.97 5.15
N PRO A 2 9.76 -8.85 3.96
CA PRO A 2 10.19 -7.57 3.41
C PRO A 2 8.95 -6.69 3.12
N VAL A 3 9.04 -5.41 3.48
CA VAL A 3 7.96 -4.42 3.34
C VAL A 3 8.41 -3.30 2.39
N GLY A 4 7.49 -2.82 1.57
CA GLY A 4 7.58 -1.54 0.86
C GLY A 4 6.67 -0.52 1.51
N PHE A 5 7.06 0.76 1.51
CA PHE A 5 6.24 1.85 2.03
C PHE A 5 5.93 2.82 0.90
N LEU A 6 4.66 3.22 0.77
CA LEU A 6 4.28 4.29 -0.14
C LEU A 6 4.26 5.62 0.60
N ASP A 7 4.40 6.68 -0.18
CA ASP A 7 4.22 8.04 0.29
C ASP A 7 2.72 8.29 0.54
N PRO A 8 2.31 8.59 1.79
CA PRO A 8 0.91 8.87 2.11
C PRO A 8 0.37 10.13 1.44
N GLU A 9 1.22 11.10 1.09
CA GLU A 9 0.79 12.30 0.37
C GLU A 9 0.33 11.93 -1.03
N LEU A 10 1.12 11.12 -1.74
CA LEU A 10 0.79 10.65 -3.09
C LEU A 10 -0.45 9.75 -3.10
N MET A 11 -0.67 9.00 -2.02
CA MET A 11 -1.86 8.17 -1.81
C MET A 11 -3.00 8.89 -1.08
N SER A 12 -2.99 10.23 -0.99
CA SER A 12 -4.01 11.00 -0.29
C SER A 12 -5.34 11.06 -1.06
N LEU A 13 -6.45 11.22 -0.34
CA LEU A 13 -7.76 11.43 -0.96
C LEU A 13 -7.75 12.65 -1.92
N SER A 14 -7.06 13.73 -1.54
CA SER A 14 -6.92 14.93 -2.38
C SER A 14 -6.30 14.62 -3.74
N ASN A 15 -5.19 13.86 -3.76
CA ASN A 15 -4.52 13.48 -5.00
C ASN A 15 -5.35 12.49 -5.81
N ILE A 16 -6.02 11.53 -5.15
CA ILE A 16 -6.91 10.57 -5.83
C ILE A 16 -8.07 11.31 -6.52
N THR A 17 -8.70 12.27 -5.84
CA THR A 17 -9.81 13.04 -6.41
C THR A 17 -9.35 14.04 -7.48
N SER A 18 -8.19 14.67 -7.30
CA SER A 18 -7.70 15.70 -8.22
C SER A 18 -7.12 15.10 -9.51
N ASN A 19 -6.38 13.99 -9.41
CA ASN A 19 -5.74 13.34 -10.54
C ASN A 19 -5.57 11.83 -10.31
N LYS A 20 -6.65 11.07 -10.52
CA LYS A 20 -6.64 9.61 -10.40
C LYS A 20 -5.53 8.94 -11.22
N PHE A 21 -5.32 9.37 -12.46
CA PHE A 21 -4.33 8.79 -13.36
C PHE A 21 -2.90 8.89 -12.81
N TYR A 22 -2.55 10.04 -12.25
CA TYR A 22 -1.24 10.25 -11.61
C TYR A 22 -1.01 9.27 -10.44
N VAL A 23 -2.03 9.07 -9.59
CA VAL A 23 -1.93 8.13 -8.46
C VAL A 23 -1.84 6.68 -8.93
N VAL A 24 -2.60 6.31 -9.98
CA VAL A 24 -2.53 4.98 -10.60
C VAL A 24 -1.13 4.71 -11.18
N ASP A 25 -0.56 5.66 -11.92
CA ASP A 25 0.80 5.55 -12.47
C ASP A 25 1.86 5.44 -11.35
N TYR A 26 1.75 6.28 -10.31
CA TYR A 26 2.60 6.19 -9.12
C TYR A 26 2.54 4.81 -8.47
N LEU A 27 1.34 4.31 -8.19
CA LEU A 27 1.14 3.01 -7.56
C LEU A 27 1.67 1.87 -8.46
N GLY A 28 1.45 1.94 -9.77
CA GLY A 28 2.00 1.00 -10.74
C GLY A 28 3.54 0.96 -10.72
N LYS A 29 4.20 2.12 -10.68
CA LYS A 29 5.65 2.23 -10.53
C LYS A 29 6.13 1.67 -9.19
N ALA A 30 5.42 1.97 -8.11
CA ALA A 30 5.76 1.48 -6.78
C ALA A 30 5.61 -0.05 -6.66
N LEU A 31 4.55 -0.63 -7.25
CA LEU A 31 4.37 -2.09 -7.33
C LEU A 31 5.56 -2.75 -8.03
N ASN A 32 6.05 -2.16 -9.13
CA ASN A 32 7.23 -2.66 -9.86
C ASN A 32 8.51 -2.53 -9.02
N HIS A 33 8.71 -1.39 -8.38
CA HIS A 33 9.85 -1.15 -7.51
C HIS A 33 9.88 -2.13 -6.33
N TYR A 34 8.72 -2.42 -5.76
CA TYR A 34 8.54 -3.34 -4.64
C TYR A 34 8.21 -4.78 -5.05
N ALA A 35 8.49 -5.20 -6.28
CA ALA A 35 8.16 -6.53 -6.79
C ALA A 35 8.72 -7.71 -5.95
N LYS A 36 9.77 -7.47 -5.17
CA LYS A 36 10.38 -8.46 -4.25
C LYS A 36 9.88 -8.38 -2.81
N LYS A 37 8.99 -7.43 -2.50
CA LYS A 37 8.43 -7.25 -1.15
C LYS A 37 7.22 -8.17 -0.97
N GLU A 38 7.04 -8.67 0.25
CA GLU A 38 5.88 -9.51 0.57
C GLU A 38 4.61 -8.67 0.73
N ILE A 39 4.76 -7.46 1.29
CA ILE A 39 3.66 -6.51 1.50
C ILE A 39 4.10 -5.09 1.18
N ILE A 40 3.13 -4.24 0.84
CA ILE A 40 3.30 -2.79 0.64
C ILE A 40 2.31 -2.08 1.56
N MET A 41 2.76 -1.05 2.26
CA MET A 41 1.99 -0.39 3.32
C MET A 41 1.98 1.12 3.16
N PHE A 42 0.87 1.76 3.51
CA PHE A 42 0.79 3.21 3.63
C PHE A 42 -0.37 3.64 4.53
N PRO A 43 -0.23 4.75 5.27
CA PRO A 43 -1.36 5.38 5.91
C PRO A 43 -2.22 6.10 4.85
N HIS A 44 -3.53 6.01 4.99
CA HIS A 44 -4.49 6.71 4.13
C HIS A 44 -5.54 7.40 4.99
N ASN A 45 -5.96 8.60 4.57
CA ASN A 45 -7.04 9.33 5.23
C ASN A 45 -8.20 9.52 4.24
N PRO A 46 -9.26 8.68 4.31
CA PRO A 46 -10.44 8.81 3.45
C PRO A 46 -11.38 9.96 3.91
N GLY A 47 -10.96 10.77 4.87
CA GLY A 47 -11.72 11.90 5.43
C GLY A 47 -11.83 11.81 6.95
N GLY A 48 -11.13 12.71 7.65
CA GLY A 48 -11.24 12.89 9.10
C GLY A 48 -10.70 11.75 9.98
N HIS A 49 -10.08 10.71 9.41
CA HIS A 49 -9.45 9.63 10.18
C HIS A 49 -8.37 8.88 9.39
N TRP A 50 -7.29 8.49 10.06
CA TRP A 50 -6.21 7.72 9.47
C TRP A 50 -6.41 6.22 9.60
N ILE A 51 -6.34 5.51 8.49
CA ILE A 51 -6.27 4.04 8.44
C ILE A 51 -4.90 3.60 7.93
N LEU A 52 -4.52 2.37 8.25
CA LEU A 52 -3.38 1.70 7.61
C LEU A 52 -3.90 0.78 6.50
N VAL A 53 -3.37 0.96 5.29
CA VAL A 53 -3.66 0.11 4.14
C VAL A 53 -2.46 -0.81 3.88
N VAL A 54 -2.73 -2.10 3.69
CA VAL A 54 -1.72 -3.13 3.43
C VAL A 54 -2.10 -3.88 2.16
N ILE A 55 -1.29 -3.73 1.12
CA ILE A 55 -1.40 -4.49 -0.13
C ILE A 55 -0.52 -5.73 -0.01
N ILE A 56 -1.08 -6.90 -0.33
CA ILE A 56 -0.39 -8.19 -0.36
C ILE A 56 -0.43 -8.71 -1.80
N PRO A 57 0.54 -8.30 -2.66
CA PRO A 57 0.48 -8.60 -4.09
C PRO A 57 0.42 -10.10 -4.40
N LYS A 58 1.17 -10.92 -3.63
CA LYS A 58 1.21 -12.38 -3.81
C LYS A 58 -0.18 -13.04 -3.69
N TRP A 59 -1.04 -12.48 -2.85
CA TRP A 59 -2.35 -13.05 -2.56
C TRP A 59 -3.48 -12.33 -3.30
N SER A 60 -3.19 -11.26 -4.04
CA SER A 60 -4.18 -10.30 -4.49
C SER A 60 -5.12 -9.98 -3.32
N LYS A 61 -4.61 -9.30 -2.29
CA LYS A 61 -5.44 -8.86 -1.16
C LYS A 61 -5.05 -7.46 -0.72
N VAL A 62 -6.04 -6.68 -0.30
CA VAL A 62 -5.84 -5.38 0.33
C VAL A 62 -6.55 -5.40 1.68
N LEU A 63 -5.80 -5.13 2.74
CA LEU A 63 -6.30 -5.10 4.09
C LEU A 63 -6.34 -3.65 4.58
N CYS A 64 -7.49 -3.23 5.09
CA CYS A 64 -7.64 -1.94 5.75
C CYS A 64 -7.77 -2.12 7.25
N PHE A 65 -6.87 -1.48 7.99
CA PHE A 65 -6.84 -1.47 9.45
C PHE A 65 -7.46 -0.16 9.93
N ASP A 66 -8.69 -0.27 10.39
CA ASP A 66 -9.46 0.85 10.91
C ASP A 66 -9.64 0.73 12.42
N SER A 67 -9.14 1.73 13.14
CA SER A 67 -9.29 1.77 14.60
C SER A 67 -10.71 2.16 15.02
N LEU A 68 -11.45 2.89 14.18
CA LEU A 68 -12.85 3.23 14.43
C LEU A 68 -13.76 2.17 13.79
N ARG A 69 -13.94 1.07 14.53
CA ARG A 69 -14.78 -0.06 14.13
C ARG A 69 -16.29 0.25 14.07
N SER A 70 -16.70 1.43 14.54
CA SER A 70 -18.11 1.80 14.71
C SER A 70 -18.77 2.37 13.45
N LYS A 71 -18.02 2.66 12.39
CA LYS A 71 -18.56 3.24 11.15
C LYS A 71 -17.88 2.63 9.93
N ALA A 72 -18.67 2.09 9.01
CA ALA A 72 -18.18 1.75 7.69
C ALA A 72 -17.75 3.05 6.97
N ARG A 73 -16.57 3.04 6.35
CA ARG A 73 -16.09 4.15 5.52
C ARG A 73 -16.22 3.82 4.05
N ASP A 74 -16.41 4.86 3.26
CA ASP A 74 -16.36 4.75 1.82
C ASP A 74 -14.89 4.64 1.37
N HIS A 75 -14.57 3.50 0.75
CA HIS A 75 -13.25 3.23 0.18
C HIS A 75 -13.30 3.12 -1.35
N THR A 76 -14.39 3.53 -1.99
CA THR A 76 -14.62 3.33 -3.43
C THR A 76 -13.49 3.89 -4.28
N LEU A 77 -13.12 5.16 -4.06
CA LEU A 77 -12.04 5.81 -4.84
C LEU A 77 -10.67 5.16 -4.63
N LEU A 78 -10.35 4.81 -3.38
CA LEU A 78 -9.09 4.12 -3.06
C LEU A 78 -9.04 2.74 -3.73
N LYS A 79 -10.16 2.01 -3.67
CA LYS A 79 -10.30 0.70 -4.29
C LYS A 79 -10.13 0.80 -5.81
N GLU A 80 -10.77 1.77 -6.47
CA GLU A 80 -10.63 1.99 -7.92
C GLU A 80 -9.17 2.22 -8.34
N VAL A 81 -8.44 3.08 -7.62
CA VAL A 81 -7.02 3.34 -7.89
C VAL A 81 -6.16 2.08 -7.76
N ILE A 82 -6.37 1.32 -6.69
CA ILE A 82 -5.60 0.09 -6.46
C ILE A 82 -5.95 -0.97 -7.50
N ASP A 83 -7.22 -1.11 -7.85
CA ASP A 83 -7.70 -2.04 -8.87
C ASP A 83 -7.08 -1.71 -10.24
N GLU A 84 -7.07 -0.44 -10.64
CA GLU A 84 -6.52 0.01 -11.92
C GLU A 84 -4.99 -0.17 -11.99
N ALA A 85 -4.27 0.14 -10.90
CA ALA A 85 -2.83 -0.04 -10.82
C ALA A 85 -2.42 -1.52 -10.82
N LEU A 86 -3.18 -2.39 -10.14
CA LEU A 86 -2.92 -3.83 -10.15
C LEU A 86 -3.30 -4.48 -11.49
N HIS A 87 -4.32 -3.98 -12.18
CA HIS A 87 -4.71 -4.47 -13.50
C HIS A 87 -3.60 -4.24 -14.54
N SER A 88 -2.90 -3.12 -14.45
CA SER A 88 -1.76 -2.78 -15.32
C SER A 88 -0.44 -3.43 -14.88
N TYR A 89 -0.39 -4.11 -13.73
CA TYR A 89 0.83 -4.69 -13.17
C TYR A 89 1.18 -6.06 -13.81
N PRO A 90 2.32 -6.19 -14.52
CA PRO A 90 2.71 -7.46 -15.12
C PRO A 90 3.17 -8.45 -14.04
N VAL A 91 2.37 -9.49 -13.79
CA VAL A 91 2.77 -10.62 -12.94
C VAL A 91 3.96 -11.33 -13.59
N ARG A 92 5.17 -11.13 -13.06
CA ARG A 92 6.38 -11.81 -13.56
C ARG A 92 6.39 -13.28 -13.13
N GLY A 93 6.07 -14.18 -14.06
CA GLY A 93 6.17 -15.64 -13.92
C GLY A 93 6.16 -16.39 -15.27
N LYS A 94 7.37 -16.64 -15.79
CA LYS A 94 7.82 -17.52 -16.92
C LYS A 94 6.89 -17.78 -18.12
N GLY A 95 7.34 -17.27 -19.27
CA GLY A 95 7.06 -17.83 -20.59
C GLY A 95 6.04 -17.01 -21.36
N SER A 96 6.42 -16.60 -22.57
CA SER A 96 5.53 -15.96 -23.54
C SER A 96 4.30 -16.85 -23.75
N LYS A 97 3.21 -16.52 -23.06
CA LYS A 97 1.85 -16.98 -23.32
C LYS A 97 0.93 -15.80 -23.05
N SER A 98 0.03 -15.59 -24.01
CA SER A 98 -1.03 -14.59 -24.03
C SER A 98 -1.58 -14.24 -22.65
N MET A 99 -1.76 -12.93 -22.44
CA MET A 99 -2.31 -12.29 -21.25
C MET A 99 -3.45 -13.13 -20.65
N THR A 100 -3.14 -13.82 -19.56
CA THR A 100 -4.18 -14.38 -18.71
C THR A 100 -4.63 -13.22 -17.83
N HIS A 101 -5.68 -12.53 -18.28
CA HIS A 101 -6.33 -11.47 -17.52
C HIS A 101 -6.58 -11.98 -16.10
N VAL A 102 -5.89 -11.38 -15.12
CA VAL A 102 -6.12 -11.64 -13.70
C VAL A 102 -7.50 -11.07 -13.38
N SER A 103 -8.52 -11.87 -13.63
CA SER A 103 -9.94 -11.53 -13.43
C SER A 103 -10.40 -11.71 -11.98
N LYS A 104 -9.45 -11.96 -11.05
CA LYS A 104 -9.71 -11.93 -9.61
C LYS A 104 -8.86 -10.84 -8.98
N PHE A 105 -9.51 -9.68 -8.92
CA PHE A 105 -9.15 -8.49 -8.15
C PHE A 105 -8.70 -8.83 -6.74
N PRO A 106 -8.00 -7.91 -6.04
CA PRO A 106 -7.80 -8.12 -4.64
C PRO A 106 -9.12 -8.12 -3.86
N ASP A 107 -9.27 -9.07 -2.95
CA ASP A 107 -10.31 -8.96 -1.92
C ASP A 107 -9.96 -7.72 -1.08
N PHE A 108 -10.80 -6.67 -1.19
CA PHE A 108 -10.71 -5.47 -0.37
C PHE A 108 -11.46 -5.74 0.93
N GLU A 109 -10.72 -6.05 1.99
CA GLU A 109 -11.29 -6.46 3.27
C GLU A 109 -11.00 -5.40 4.35
N ALA A 110 -12.06 -4.77 4.83
CA ALA A 110 -12.01 -4.03 6.09
C ALA A 110 -11.98 -5.06 7.22
N LEU A 111 -10.81 -5.28 7.82
CA LEU A 111 -10.64 -6.30 8.84
C LEU A 111 -11.28 -5.85 10.16
N THR A 112 -12.44 -6.44 10.48
CA THR A 112 -13.09 -6.30 11.78
C THR A 112 -12.71 -7.46 12.73
N ASN A 113 -12.31 -8.60 12.18
CA ASN A 113 -11.89 -9.78 12.92
C ASN A 113 -10.44 -9.68 13.45
N PRO A 114 -10.11 -10.36 14.57
CA PRO A 114 -8.74 -10.42 15.06
C PRO A 114 -7.81 -11.05 14.03
N ILE A 115 -6.71 -10.37 13.74
CA ILE A 115 -5.66 -10.86 12.85
C ILE A 115 -4.81 -11.86 13.61
N ASP A 116 -4.30 -12.87 12.90
CA ASP A 116 -3.33 -13.80 13.43
C ASP A 116 -2.19 -13.07 14.15
N GLN A 117 -1.91 -13.50 15.38
CA GLN A 117 -1.02 -12.80 16.29
C GLN A 117 0.42 -12.72 15.73
N TYR A 118 0.86 -13.74 14.99
CA TYR A 118 2.19 -13.75 14.37
C TYR A 118 2.30 -12.70 13.26
N VAL A 119 1.26 -12.56 12.43
CA VAL A 119 1.21 -11.50 11.41
C VAL A 119 1.21 -10.12 12.05
N MET A 120 0.42 -9.92 13.12
CA MET A 120 0.35 -8.64 13.84
C MET A 120 1.70 -8.20 14.43
N VAL A 121 2.43 -9.13 15.06
CA VAL A 121 3.77 -8.84 15.60
C VAL A 121 4.69 -8.35 14.50
N LYS A 122 4.71 -9.02 13.34
CA LYS A 122 5.56 -8.59 12.22
C LYS A 122 5.16 -7.23 11.65
N ILE A 123 3.88 -6.92 11.57
CA ILE A 123 3.43 -5.59 11.14
C ILE A 123 3.95 -4.52 12.11
N ARG A 124 3.79 -4.73 13.42
CA ARG A 124 4.27 -3.79 14.45
C ARG A 124 5.78 -3.58 14.40
N GLU A 125 6.55 -4.66 14.32
CA GLU A 125 8.01 -4.60 14.20
C GLU A 125 8.45 -3.80 12.97
N ARG A 126 7.73 -3.95 11.84
CA ARG A 126 8.07 -3.25 10.60
C ARG A 126 7.74 -1.77 10.65
N ILE A 127 6.63 -1.38 11.27
CA ILE A 127 6.29 0.02 11.51
C ILE A 127 7.34 0.67 12.43
N ALA A 128 7.70 0.01 13.53
CA ALA A 128 8.72 0.51 14.46
C ALA A 128 10.08 0.64 13.76
N SER A 129 10.48 -0.37 12.99
CA SER A 129 11.72 -0.35 12.22
C SER A 129 11.74 0.77 11.19
N PHE A 130 10.62 1.06 10.50
CA PHE A 130 10.53 2.16 9.56
C PHE A 130 10.76 3.51 10.24
N ILE A 131 10.09 3.75 11.38
CA ILE A 131 10.25 5.01 12.13
C ILE A 131 11.73 5.21 12.53
N ILE A 132 12.39 4.17 13.04
CA ILE A 132 13.76 4.24 13.56
C ILE A 132 14.83 4.27 12.44
N SER A 133 14.52 3.80 11.23
CA SER A 133 15.52 3.71 10.15
C SER A 133 15.31 4.74 9.04
N GLN A 134 14.10 5.27 8.87
CA GLN A 134 13.75 6.13 7.75
C GLN A 134 13.19 7.48 8.17
N VAL A 135 12.71 7.63 9.41
CA VAL A 135 12.07 8.88 9.88
C VAL A 135 12.91 9.57 10.96
N ILE A 136 13.52 8.79 11.85
CA ILE A 136 14.34 9.27 12.96
C ILE A 136 15.69 8.59 12.84
N ASN A 137 16.79 9.34 12.75
CA ASN A 137 18.14 8.76 12.72
C ASN A 137 18.53 8.23 14.12
N PRO A 138 19.64 7.47 14.26
CA PRO A 138 20.12 6.99 15.56
C PRO A 138 20.41 8.07 16.62
N ASN A 139 20.57 9.34 16.21
CA ASN A 139 20.77 10.46 17.11
C ASN A 139 19.45 11.08 17.61
N GLY A 140 18.30 10.58 17.15
CA GLY A 140 16.99 11.11 17.50
C GLY A 140 16.52 12.29 16.64
N GLU A 141 17.24 12.61 15.55
CA GLU A 141 16.89 13.72 14.65
C GLU A 141 16.00 13.23 13.52
N PHE A 142 15.21 14.13 12.92
CA PHE A 142 14.44 13.81 11.73
C PHE A 142 15.37 13.44 10.58
N HIS A 143 15.17 12.25 10.04
CA HIS A 143 15.88 11.72 8.89
C HIS A 143 14.88 11.66 7.73
N CYS A 144 15.18 12.33 6.63
CA CYS A 144 14.42 12.19 5.39
C CYS A 144 15.42 12.10 4.24
N ASP A 145 16.12 10.97 4.17
CA ASP A 145 16.68 10.51 2.91
C ASP A 145 15.52 9.89 2.14
N ASN A 146 14.63 10.71 1.59
CA ASN A 146 13.61 10.24 0.67
C ASN A 146 14.33 9.95 -0.65
N PRO A 147 14.54 8.68 -1.06
CA PRO A 147 15.03 8.38 -2.40
C PRO A 147 13.93 8.59 -3.44
N GLY A 148 12.80 9.21 -3.04
CA GLY A 148 11.60 9.50 -3.81
C GLY A 148 12.01 9.94 -5.20
N LEU A 149 12.03 8.94 -6.08
CA LEU A 149 12.10 9.03 -7.53
C LEU A 149 12.94 10.22 -7.98
N ASN A 150 14.21 9.98 -8.31
CA ASN A 150 14.98 10.88 -9.17
C ASN A 150 14.16 11.12 -10.46
N TYR A 151 13.29 12.13 -10.43
CA TYR A 151 12.51 12.59 -11.57
C TYR A 151 13.44 13.45 -12.41
N VAL A 152 14.13 12.80 -13.34
CA VAL A 152 14.53 13.38 -14.63
C VAL A 152 13.68 12.70 -15.69
#